data_AF-A0A0M1IZ90-F1
#
_entry.id   AF-A0A0M1IZ90-F1
#
_cell.length_a   1.000
_cell.length_b   1.000
_cell.length_c   1.000
_cell.angle_alpha   90.00
_cell.angle_beta   90.00
_cell.angle_gamma   90.00
#
_symmetry.space_group_name_H-M   'P 1'
#
loop_
_entity.id
_entity.type
_entity.pdbx_description
1 polymer ?
#
loop_
_entity_poly.entity_id
_entity_poly.type
_entity_poly.pdbx_seq_one_letter_code
_entity_poly.pdbx_strand_id
1 'polypeptide(L)'
;MSMSAEHAEELKNEPAVVCCRTEEGTILSADNLEDPNIFPDMVDSRLLTIPEGCLQVGEVIGAKLLKTIDSLTPLTKDIVENPNSFDEDKKIKIELPEEKAVLKNNLKSGDIITLEDLENPMHFEKLKDSLLIELNEKVLTRGEVVGAKLTKDVPAISPIMASMLEGFDEKSLEITGDSEKIDFNSVIPLKGNRGVLRLKIEEGKGIYIEIPYTQL
;
A
#
# COMPACT_ATOMS: atom_id res chain seq x y z
N MET A 1 -5.52 -1.05 23.11
CA MET A 1 -5.00 -2.45 23.22
C MET A 1 -3.87 -2.50 22.23
N SER A 2 -2.74 -3.13 22.56
CA SER A 2 -1.61 -3.13 21.65
C SER A 2 -1.90 -3.89 20.35
N MET A 3 -1.20 -3.51 19.28
CA MET A 3 -1.37 -4.11 17.96
C MET A 3 -0.59 -5.43 17.81
N SER A 4 -1.07 -6.33 16.95
CA SER A 4 -0.32 -7.52 16.54
C SER A 4 0.79 -7.14 15.55
N ALA A 5 1.80 -8.01 15.38
CA ALA A 5 2.87 -7.79 14.41
C ALA A 5 2.36 -7.70 12.95
N GLU A 6 1.34 -8.48 12.61
CA GLU A 6 0.70 -8.45 11.28
C GLU A 6 0.03 -7.08 11.04
N HIS A 7 -0.73 -6.60 12.01
CA HIS A 7 -1.42 -5.31 11.94
C HIS A 7 -0.45 -4.13 11.89
N ALA A 8 0.67 -4.24 12.59
CA ALA A 8 1.73 -3.23 12.60
C ALA A 8 2.38 -3.07 11.21
N GLU A 9 2.51 -4.14 10.44
CA GLU A 9 3.05 -4.08 9.08
C GLU A 9 2.06 -3.40 8.11
N GLU A 10 0.76 -3.66 8.25
CA GLU A 10 -0.27 -2.96 7.47
C GLU A 10 -0.26 -1.44 7.72
N LEU A 11 0.00 -1.05 8.97
CA LEU A 11 -0.04 0.33 9.42
C LEU A 11 1.35 0.94 9.57
N LYS A 12 2.38 0.36 8.95
CA LYS A 12 3.78 0.83 9.10
C LYS A 12 4.00 2.29 8.72
N ASN A 13 3.10 2.83 7.90
CA ASN A 13 3.13 4.19 7.37
C ASN A 13 2.36 5.19 8.25
N GLU A 14 1.62 4.71 9.25
CA GLU A 14 0.81 5.50 10.17
C GLU A 14 1.62 5.98 11.38
N PRO A 15 1.16 7.01 12.12
CA PRO A 15 1.86 7.54 13.28
C PRO A 15 2.07 6.50 14.37
N ALA A 16 3.22 6.54 15.03
CA ALA A 16 3.55 5.65 16.13
C ALA A 16 3.25 6.31 17.48
N VAL A 17 2.35 5.70 18.25
CA VAL A 17 1.97 6.15 19.60
C VAL A 17 2.03 4.95 20.52
N VAL A 18 2.56 5.11 21.74
CA VAL A 18 2.57 3.99 22.70
C VAL A 18 1.19 3.72 23.29
N CYS A 19 0.82 2.44 23.38
CA CYS A 19 -0.44 2.01 23.99
C CYS A 19 -0.42 2.13 25.51
N CYS A 20 0.68 1.69 26.12
CA CYS A 20 0.87 1.65 27.57
C CYS A 20 2.15 2.40 27.98
N ARG A 21 2.28 2.67 29.28
CA ARG A 21 3.54 3.14 29.84
C ARG A 21 4.66 2.17 29.45
N THR A 22 5.71 2.71 28.85
CA THR A 22 6.85 1.94 28.31
C THR A 22 8.13 2.43 28.96
N GLU A 23 8.92 1.50 29.49
CA GLU A 23 10.12 1.82 30.26
C GLU A 23 11.32 2.16 29.37
N GLU A 24 12.20 3.00 29.90
CA GLU A 24 13.49 3.32 29.26
C GLU A 24 14.26 2.05 28.90
N GLY A 25 14.85 2.05 27.70
CA GLY A 25 15.64 0.93 27.19
C GLY A 25 14.83 -0.20 26.56
N THR A 26 13.50 -0.11 26.57
CA THR A 26 12.64 -1.08 25.87
C THR A 26 12.91 -1.04 24.37
N ILE A 27 13.02 -2.23 23.76
CA ILE A 27 13.01 -2.39 22.30
C ILE A 27 11.56 -2.44 21.86
N LEU A 28 11.15 -1.46 21.06
CA LEU A 28 9.77 -1.29 20.66
C LEU A 28 9.34 -2.42 19.71
N SER A 29 8.23 -3.07 20.05
CA SER A 29 7.54 -4.02 19.19
C SER A 29 6.10 -3.55 18.94
N ALA A 30 5.37 -4.26 18.09
CA ALA A 30 3.95 -4.05 17.87
C ALA A 30 3.14 -4.01 19.19
N ASP A 31 3.51 -4.84 20.16
CA ASP A 31 2.85 -4.89 21.48
C ASP A 31 3.02 -3.61 22.32
N ASN A 32 3.93 -2.71 21.93
CA ASN A 32 4.11 -1.43 22.61
C ASN A 32 3.28 -0.30 21.98
N LEU A 33 2.77 -0.49 20.76
CA LEU A 33 2.13 0.55 19.96
C LEU A 33 0.60 0.45 20.02
N GLU A 34 -0.07 1.60 20.04
CA GLU A 34 -1.52 1.74 19.94
C GLU A 34 -1.96 1.69 18.48
N ASP A 35 -3.17 1.19 18.22
CA ASP A 35 -3.73 1.08 16.87
C ASP A 35 -4.05 2.46 16.24
N PRO A 36 -3.41 2.84 15.12
CA PRO A 36 -3.69 4.09 14.43
C PRO A 36 -5.14 4.28 14.00
N ASN A 37 -5.89 3.21 13.76
CA ASN A 37 -7.29 3.30 13.34
C ASN A 37 -8.20 3.95 14.40
N ILE A 38 -7.81 3.94 15.68
CA ILE A 38 -8.58 4.59 16.75
C ILE A 38 -8.17 6.04 16.98
N PHE A 39 -7.08 6.52 16.37
CA PHE A 39 -6.57 7.87 16.61
C PHE A 39 -7.54 8.99 16.24
N PRO A 40 -8.34 8.92 15.16
CA PRO A 40 -9.32 9.97 14.86
C PRO A 40 -10.25 10.27 16.04
N ASP A 41 -10.81 9.23 16.66
CA ASP A 41 -11.69 9.37 17.83
C ASP A 41 -10.95 9.93 19.06
N MET A 42 -9.68 9.54 19.23
CA MET A 42 -8.85 10.01 20.35
C MET A 42 -8.43 11.47 20.20
N VAL A 43 -8.18 11.92 18.97
CA VAL A 43 -7.90 13.33 18.66
C VAL A 43 -9.15 14.16 18.83
N ASP A 44 -10.30 13.68 18.34
CA ASP A 44 -11.59 14.38 18.47
C ASP A 44 -12.02 14.53 19.94
N SER A 45 -11.75 13.51 20.76
CA SER A 45 -11.96 13.56 22.21
C SER A 45 -10.89 14.35 22.98
N ARG A 46 -9.86 14.88 22.29
CA ARG A 46 -8.71 15.58 22.88
C ARG A 46 -7.88 14.75 23.85
N LEU A 47 -7.93 13.42 23.72
CA LEU A 47 -7.10 12.49 24.47
C LEU A 47 -5.70 12.34 23.87
N LEU A 48 -5.57 12.52 22.56
CA LEU A 48 -4.32 12.38 21.81
C LEU A 48 -4.04 13.63 20.99
N THR A 49 -2.77 13.99 20.87
CA THR A 49 -2.29 15.02 19.94
C THR A 49 -1.08 14.46 19.21
N ILE A 50 -1.16 14.41 17.88
CA ILE A 50 -0.09 13.86 17.03
C ILE A 50 0.68 15.03 16.41
N PRO A 51 1.95 15.27 16.78
CA PRO A 51 2.76 16.34 16.20
C PRO A 51 3.23 15.98 14.79
N GLU A 52 3.57 17.00 13.97
CA GLU A 52 4.08 16.80 12.60
C GLU A 52 5.38 15.97 12.53
N GLY A 53 6.16 15.93 13.62
CA GLY A 53 7.40 15.15 13.73
C GLY A 53 7.23 13.75 14.32
N CYS A 54 6.00 13.23 14.40
CA CYS A 54 5.73 11.88 14.86
C CYS A 54 6.33 10.86 13.87
N LEU A 55 7.08 9.91 14.40
CA LEU A 55 7.62 8.78 13.65
C LEU A 55 6.49 7.83 13.25
N GLN A 56 6.71 7.06 12.19
CA GLN A 56 5.78 6.04 11.72
C GLN A 56 6.01 4.70 12.43
N VAL A 57 4.98 3.85 12.46
CA VAL A 57 5.02 2.52 13.09
C VAL A 57 6.22 1.70 12.58
N GLY A 58 6.47 1.70 11.27
CA GLY A 58 7.59 0.96 10.66
C GLY A 58 8.97 1.52 11.03
N GLU A 59 9.06 2.81 11.38
CA GLU A 59 10.32 3.44 11.78
C GLU A 59 10.72 3.07 13.20
N VAL A 60 9.74 2.88 14.07
CA VAL A 60 9.99 2.67 15.50
C VAL A 60 10.11 1.20 15.88
N ILE A 61 9.59 0.26 15.08
CA ILE A 61 9.70 -1.17 15.39
C ILE A 61 11.17 -1.60 15.34
N GLY A 62 11.64 -2.17 16.45
CA GLY A 62 13.03 -2.54 16.69
C GLY A 62 13.90 -1.40 17.23
N ALA A 63 13.39 -0.18 17.27
CA ALA A 63 14.10 0.96 17.83
C ALA A 63 14.02 0.95 19.36
N LYS A 64 15.01 1.57 20.02
CA LYS A 64 15.13 1.53 21.48
C LYS A 64 14.64 2.82 22.11
N LEU A 65 13.84 2.72 23.15
CA LEU A 65 13.33 3.90 23.85
C LEU A 65 14.41 4.55 24.74
N LEU A 66 14.59 5.87 24.64
CA LEU A 66 15.63 6.62 25.35
C LEU A 66 15.23 7.08 26.76
N LYS A 67 13.93 7.12 27.08
CA LYS A 67 13.40 7.53 28.38
C LYS A 67 12.05 6.87 28.62
N THR A 68 11.65 6.71 29.88
CA THR A 68 10.31 6.19 30.22
C THR A 68 9.23 7.17 29.76
N ILE A 69 8.19 6.67 29.09
CA ILE A 69 7.05 7.47 28.61
C ILE A 69 5.72 6.84 29.04
N ASP A 70 4.71 7.67 29.24
CA ASP A 70 3.35 7.23 29.58
C ASP A 70 2.54 6.87 28.32
N SER A 71 1.40 6.22 28.51
CA SER A 71 0.49 5.87 27.41
C SER A 71 0.07 7.10 26.60
N LEU A 72 -0.26 6.88 25.33
CA LEU A 72 -0.69 7.93 24.39
C LEU A 72 0.39 8.98 24.10
N THR A 73 1.66 8.63 24.32
CA THR A 73 2.79 9.47 23.94
C THR A 73 3.18 9.16 22.48
N PRO A 74 3.09 10.12 21.55
CA PRO A 74 3.62 9.95 20.21
C PRO A 74 5.14 9.79 20.22
N LEU A 75 5.65 8.92 19.37
CA LEU A 75 7.08 8.65 19.27
C LEU A 75 7.75 9.62 18.31
N THR A 76 8.82 10.27 18.77
CA THR A 76 9.57 11.29 18.02
C THR A 76 11.07 10.96 18.04
N LYS A 77 11.82 11.56 17.11
CA LYS A 77 13.27 11.31 16.94
C LYS A 77 14.10 11.61 18.22
N ASP A 78 13.61 12.42 19.15
CA ASP A 78 14.30 12.75 20.40
C ASP A 78 14.11 11.71 21.52
N ILE A 79 13.16 10.77 21.38
CA ILE A 79 12.84 9.79 22.42
C ILE A 79 13.12 8.35 22.02
N VAL A 80 13.57 8.15 20.77
CA VAL A 80 13.87 6.84 20.19
C VAL A 80 15.29 6.82 19.61
N GLU A 81 16.06 5.80 19.96
CA GLU A 81 17.40 5.51 19.44
C GLU A 81 17.29 4.59 18.23
N ASN A 82 18.02 4.91 17.16
CA ASN A 82 18.09 4.13 15.91
C ASN A 82 16.71 3.87 15.26
N PRO A 83 15.88 4.90 14.98
CA PRO A 83 14.72 4.68 14.12
C PRO A 83 15.19 4.17 12.76
N ASN A 84 14.50 3.14 12.23
CA ASN A 84 14.77 2.68 10.87
C ASN A 84 14.52 3.84 9.92
N SER A 85 15.48 4.14 9.04
CA SER A 85 15.33 5.22 8.07
C SER A 85 14.24 4.85 7.06
N PHE A 86 13.04 5.40 7.24
CA PHE A 86 12.10 5.55 6.13
C PHE A 86 12.48 6.83 5.38
N ASP A 87 12.76 6.71 4.08
CA ASP A 87 12.91 7.89 3.22
C ASP A 87 11.58 8.66 3.18
N GLU A 88 11.56 9.88 3.72
CA GLU A 88 10.41 10.79 3.82
C GLU A 88 9.84 11.29 2.47
N ASP A 89 10.38 10.86 1.32
CA ASP A 89 9.90 11.24 -0.01
C ASP A 89 8.73 10.35 -0.50
N LYS A 90 7.57 10.40 0.17
CA LYS A 90 6.33 9.75 -0.28
C LYS A 90 5.67 10.53 -1.43
N LYS A 91 6.19 10.35 -2.65
CA LYS A 91 5.31 10.14 -3.81
C LYS A 91 4.85 8.69 -3.73
N ILE A 92 3.54 8.47 -3.58
CA ILE A 92 2.78 7.21 -3.60
C ILE A 92 3.64 6.05 -4.16
N LYS A 93 4.42 5.39 -3.29
CA LYS A 93 5.14 4.17 -3.66
C LYS A 93 4.13 3.04 -3.54
N ILE A 94 3.77 2.45 -4.68
CA ILE A 94 3.00 1.21 -4.71
C ILE A 94 3.90 0.13 -4.07
N GLU A 95 3.57 -0.28 -2.85
CA GLU A 95 4.24 -1.40 -2.20
C GLU A 95 3.86 -2.70 -2.92
N LEU A 96 4.87 -3.51 -3.25
CA LEU A 96 4.73 -4.78 -3.96
C LEU A 96 3.93 -4.67 -5.28
N PRO A 97 4.40 -3.88 -6.28
CA PRO A 97 3.63 -3.62 -7.49
C PRO A 97 3.41 -4.84 -8.37
N GLU A 98 4.28 -5.86 -8.26
CA GLU A 98 4.21 -7.10 -9.05
C GLU A 98 3.25 -8.15 -8.46
N GLU A 99 2.80 -7.96 -7.21
CA GLU A 99 1.87 -8.87 -6.55
C GLU A 99 0.46 -8.75 -7.13
N LYS A 100 -0.33 -9.82 -7.02
CA LYS A 100 -1.70 -9.84 -7.57
C LYS A 100 -2.63 -8.85 -6.87
N ALA A 101 -3.56 -8.28 -7.62
CA ALA A 101 -4.55 -7.35 -7.11
C ALA A 101 -5.84 -8.07 -6.69
N VAL A 102 -6.19 -7.94 -5.41
CA VAL A 102 -7.47 -8.39 -4.83
C VAL A 102 -8.08 -7.21 -4.11
N LEU A 103 -9.38 -6.99 -4.27
CA LEU A 103 -10.06 -5.91 -3.54
C LEU A 103 -10.20 -6.24 -2.06
N LYS A 104 -9.89 -5.28 -1.21
CA LYS A 104 -10.18 -5.31 0.23
C LYS A 104 -11.66 -5.02 0.51
N ASN A 105 -12.24 -4.07 -0.23
CA ASN A 105 -13.59 -3.55 -0.01
C ASN A 105 -14.50 -3.72 -1.23
N ASN A 106 -15.81 -3.59 -1.03
CA ASN A 106 -16.77 -3.53 -2.13
C ASN A 106 -16.58 -2.20 -2.89
N LEU A 107 -16.44 -2.28 -4.21
CA LEU A 107 -16.36 -1.11 -5.08
C LEU A 107 -17.46 -1.16 -6.14
N LYS A 108 -17.94 0.01 -6.55
CA LYS A 108 -19.02 0.14 -7.52
C LYS A 108 -18.47 0.45 -8.91
N SER A 109 -19.30 0.19 -9.91
CA SER A 109 -19.05 0.64 -11.28
C SER A 109 -18.78 2.15 -11.29
N GLY A 110 -17.68 2.53 -11.92
CA GLY A 110 -17.22 3.91 -12.01
C GLY A 110 -16.18 4.34 -10.98
N ASP A 111 -15.97 3.55 -9.93
CA ASP A 111 -14.96 3.85 -8.91
C ASP A 111 -13.53 3.64 -9.46
N ILE A 112 -12.59 4.45 -8.96
CA ILE A 112 -11.17 4.37 -9.28
C ILE A 112 -10.48 3.59 -8.17
N ILE A 113 -9.74 2.55 -8.55
CA ILE A 113 -9.03 1.69 -7.59
C ILE A 113 -7.82 2.44 -7.03
N THR A 114 -7.77 2.57 -5.72
CA THR A 114 -6.62 3.12 -4.98
C THR A 114 -5.82 2.00 -4.30
N LEU A 115 -4.68 2.32 -3.68
CA LEU A 115 -3.87 1.30 -2.99
C LEU A 115 -4.56 0.78 -1.73
N GLU A 116 -5.30 1.66 -1.07
CA GLU A 116 -6.06 1.42 0.14
C GLU A 116 -7.22 0.44 -0.10
N ASP A 117 -7.68 0.35 -1.35
CA ASP A 117 -8.72 -0.58 -1.79
C ASP A 117 -8.19 -1.99 -2.06
N LEU A 118 -6.87 -2.20 -2.06
CA LEU A 118 -6.25 -3.49 -2.39
C LEU A 118 -5.78 -4.24 -1.15
N GLU A 119 -6.14 -5.52 -1.09
CA GLU A 119 -5.78 -6.43 -0.01
C GLU A 119 -4.26 -6.65 0.08
N ASN A 120 -3.75 -6.76 1.32
CA ASN A 120 -2.33 -6.99 1.54
C ASN A 120 -1.93 -8.40 1.06
N PRO A 121 -0.90 -8.56 0.20
CA PRO A 121 -0.45 -9.87 -0.27
C PRO A 121 -0.11 -10.86 0.85
N MET A 122 0.28 -10.39 2.05
CA MET A 122 0.51 -11.25 3.21
C MET A 122 -0.73 -12.09 3.61
N HIS A 123 -1.94 -11.62 3.29
CA HIS A 123 -3.17 -12.33 3.58
C HIS A 123 -3.53 -13.40 2.54
N PHE A 124 -2.85 -13.44 1.39
CA PHE A 124 -3.27 -14.28 0.28
C PHE A 124 -3.21 -15.77 0.59
N GLU A 125 -2.22 -16.23 1.35
CA GLU A 125 -2.16 -17.65 1.77
C GLU A 125 -3.38 -18.01 2.62
N LYS A 126 -3.68 -17.22 3.64
CA LYS A 126 -4.84 -17.42 4.52
C LYS A 126 -6.17 -17.36 3.77
N LEU A 127 -6.30 -16.44 2.80
CA LEU A 127 -7.48 -16.32 1.97
C LEU A 127 -7.63 -17.51 1.00
N LYS A 128 -6.52 -18.06 0.46
CA LYS A 128 -6.53 -19.29 -0.34
C LYS A 128 -6.88 -20.52 0.48
N ASP A 129 -6.30 -20.65 1.67
CA ASP A 129 -6.59 -21.76 2.60
C ASP A 129 -8.06 -21.76 3.03
N SER A 130 -8.65 -20.57 3.13
CA SER A 130 -10.08 -20.37 3.39
C SER A 130 -10.97 -20.48 2.15
N LEU A 131 -10.39 -20.76 0.97
CA LEU A 131 -11.07 -20.83 -0.33
C LEU A 131 -11.84 -19.56 -0.72
N LEU A 132 -11.37 -18.40 -0.25
CA LEU A 132 -11.98 -17.10 -0.53
C LEU A 132 -11.47 -16.47 -1.83
N ILE A 133 -10.23 -16.79 -2.24
CA ILE A 133 -9.63 -16.26 -3.47
C ILE A 133 -8.97 -17.37 -4.29
N GLU A 134 -9.01 -17.19 -5.62
CA GLU A 134 -8.22 -17.97 -6.57
C GLU A 134 -7.37 -17.03 -7.41
N LEU A 135 -6.05 -17.12 -7.27
CA LEU A 135 -5.10 -16.29 -8.01
C LEU A 135 -4.56 -17.09 -9.20
N ASN A 136 -4.91 -16.66 -10.41
CA ASN A 136 -4.44 -17.23 -11.65
C ASN A 136 -3.71 -16.17 -12.51
N GLU A 137 -3.23 -16.57 -13.68
CA GLU A 137 -2.47 -15.69 -14.59
C GLU A 137 -3.29 -14.49 -15.10
N LYS A 138 -4.62 -14.59 -15.12
CA LYS A 138 -5.52 -13.53 -15.59
C LYS A 138 -5.73 -12.42 -14.54
N VAL A 139 -5.37 -12.68 -13.28
CA VAL A 139 -5.44 -11.67 -12.23
C VAL A 139 -4.32 -10.66 -12.47
N LEU A 140 -4.69 -9.39 -12.58
CA LEU A 140 -3.75 -8.29 -12.80
C LEU A 140 -2.95 -8.02 -11.52
N THR A 141 -1.84 -7.32 -11.68
CA THR A 141 -0.98 -6.91 -10.56
C THR A 141 -1.44 -5.60 -9.93
N ARG A 142 -1.02 -5.35 -8.68
CA ARG A 142 -1.32 -4.10 -7.95
C ARG A 142 -0.88 -2.87 -8.74
N GLY A 143 0.29 -2.92 -9.40
CA GLY A 143 0.80 -1.82 -10.21
C GLY A 143 -0.02 -1.52 -11.47
N GLU A 144 -0.70 -2.52 -12.03
CA GLU A 144 -1.52 -2.38 -13.24
C GLU A 144 -2.90 -1.78 -12.94
N VAL A 145 -3.48 -2.11 -11.79
CA VAL A 145 -4.89 -1.76 -11.49
C VAL A 145 -5.05 -0.42 -10.78
N VAL A 146 -4.02 0.08 -10.08
CA VAL A 146 -4.12 1.35 -9.34
C VAL A 146 -4.31 2.51 -10.33
N GLY A 147 -5.36 3.29 -10.10
CA GLY A 147 -5.81 4.36 -10.99
C GLY A 147 -6.75 3.89 -12.11
N ALA A 148 -6.99 2.59 -12.26
CA ALA A 148 -7.96 2.07 -13.21
C ALA A 148 -9.40 2.20 -12.69
N LYS A 149 -10.34 2.38 -13.60
CA LYS A 149 -11.76 2.57 -13.31
C LYS A 149 -12.55 1.30 -13.55
N LEU A 150 -13.40 0.93 -12.59
CA LEU A 150 -14.26 -0.25 -12.70
C LEU A 150 -15.42 -0.02 -13.68
N THR A 151 -15.75 -1.05 -14.46
CA THR A 151 -16.90 -1.04 -15.40
C THR A 151 -18.16 -1.66 -14.78
N LYS A 152 -18.02 -2.40 -13.68
CA LYS A 152 -19.11 -3.08 -12.97
C LYS A 152 -18.87 -3.04 -11.46
N ASP A 153 -19.92 -3.33 -10.70
CA ASP A 153 -19.81 -3.52 -9.26
C ASP A 153 -18.98 -4.79 -8.98
N VAL A 154 -18.03 -4.69 -8.06
CA VAL A 154 -17.13 -5.78 -7.69
C VAL A 154 -17.14 -5.94 -6.17
N PRO A 155 -17.48 -7.12 -5.64
CA PRO A 155 -17.48 -7.36 -4.20
C PRO A 155 -16.05 -7.43 -3.65
N ALA A 156 -15.92 -7.22 -2.35
CA ALA A 156 -14.69 -7.44 -1.59
C ALA A 156 -14.15 -8.86 -1.79
N ILE A 157 -12.84 -9.02 -1.61
CA ILE A 157 -12.11 -10.28 -1.76
C ILE A 157 -12.15 -10.80 -3.21
N SER A 158 -12.42 -9.93 -4.18
CA SER A 158 -12.41 -10.29 -5.61
C SER A 158 -11.05 -10.03 -6.25
N PRO A 159 -10.44 -11.04 -6.90
CA PRO A 159 -9.28 -10.81 -7.78
C PRO A 159 -9.66 -9.93 -8.97
N ILE A 160 -8.84 -8.90 -9.25
CA ILE A 160 -9.11 -7.97 -10.35
C ILE A 160 -8.62 -8.55 -11.67
N MET A 161 -9.51 -8.57 -12.66
CA MET A 161 -9.23 -9.02 -14.03
C MET A 161 -9.46 -7.88 -15.03
N ALA A 162 -8.83 -7.98 -16.20
CA ALA A 162 -8.94 -6.99 -17.28
C ALA A 162 -10.40 -6.67 -17.66
N SER A 163 -11.28 -7.68 -17.74
CA SER A 163 -12.70 -7.48 -18.05
C SER A 163 -13.50 -6.67 -17.03
N MET A 164 -12.93 -6.36 -15.86
CA MET A 164 -13.55 -5.50 -14.84
C MET A 164 -13.20 -4.02 -15.01
N LEU A 165 -12.22 -3.68 -15.87
CA LEU A 165 -11.62 -2.36 -15.95
C LEU A 165 -11.90 -1.67 -17.28
N GLU A 166 -12.07 -0.34 -17.23
CA GLU A 166 -12.28 0.49 -18.41
C GLU A 166 -10.97 0.63 -19.19
N GLY A 167 -10.98 0.28 -20.49
CA GLY A 167 -9.80 0.41 -21.36
C GLY A 167 -8.80 -0.74 -21.27
N PHE A 168 -9.12 -1.82 -20.56
CA PHE A 168 -8.33 -3.06 -20.54
C PHE A 168 -8.94 -4.06 -21.53
N ASP A 169 -8.29 -4.26 -22.68
CA ASP A 169 -8.65 -5.35 -23.59
C ASP A 169 -8.06 -6.67 -23.07
N GLU A 170 -8.86 -7.74 -23.01
CA GLU A 170 -8.36 -9.08 -22.74
C GLU A 170 -7.44 -9.52 -23.90
N LYS A 171 -6.13 -9.28 -23.78
CA LYS A 171 -5.16 -9.97 -24.63
C LYS A 171 -5.19 -11.45 -24.26
N SER A 172 -5.96 -12.22 -25.03
CA SER A 172 -5.81 -13.67 -25.11
C SER A 172 -4.35 -13.97 -25.48
N LEU A 173 -3.60 -14.54 -24.55
CA LEU A 173 -2.30 -15.13 -24.82
C LEU A 173 -2.53 -16.36 -25.72
N GLU A 174 -2.51 -16.16 -27.04
CA GLU A 174 -2.21 -17.25 -27.96
C GLU A 174 -0.70 -17.48 -27.95
N ILE A 175 -0.28 -18.53 -27.24
CA ILE A 175 1.07 -19.05 -27.30
C ILE A 175 1.25 -19.66 -28.70
N THR A 176 1.89 -18.93 -29.60
CA THR A 176 2.51 -19.52 -30.78
C THR A 176 4.02 -19.40 -30.63
N GLY A 177 4.68 -20.53 -30.85
CA GLY A 177 6.09 -20.74 -30.54
C GLY A 177 7.05 -19.88 -31.35
N ASP A 178 8.29 -19.94 -30.88
CA ASP A 178 9.53 -19.37 -31.39
C ASP A 178 9.82 -17.91 -31.00
N SER A 179 10.67 -17.82 -29.96
CA SER A 179 11.74 -16.85 -29.72
C SER A 179 11.79 -15.62 -30.63
N GLU A 180 11.47 -14.46 -30.08
CA GLU A 180 12.37 -13.31 -29.94
C GLU A 180 11.69 -12.22 -29.10
N LYS A 181 12.50 -11.44 -28.38
CA LYS A 181 12.11 -10.45 -27.36
C LYS A 181 11.02 -9.50 -27.88
N ILE A 182 9.91 -9.37 -27.13
CA ILE A 182 8.91 -8.32 -27.35
C ILE A 182 8.93 -7.37 -26.15
N ASP A 183 9.27 -6.13 -26.45
CA ASP A 183 9.40 -4.98 -25.56
C ASP A 183 8.00 -4.44 -25.17
N PHE A 184 7.70 -4.38 -23.88
CA PHE A 184 6.37 -4.04 -23.34
C PHE A 184 6.08 -2.53 -23.31
N ASN A 185 6.66 -1.75 -24.23
CA ASN A 185 6.50 -0.30 -24.31
C ASN A 185 5.47 0.17 -25.37
N SER A 186 4.43 -0.63 -25.62
CA SER A 186 3.31 -0.19 -26.46
C SER A 186 2.17 0.39 -25.61
N VAL A 187 2.31 1.69 -25.35
CA VAL A 187 1.25 2.72 -25.31
C VAL A 187 -0.17 2.18 -25.06
N ILE A 188 -0.72 2.43 -23.87
CA ILE A 188 -2.17 2.34 -23.64
C ILE A 188 -2.78 3.65 -24.21
N PRO A 189 -3.56 3.61 -25.30
CA PRO A 189 -4.30 4.79 -25.73
C PRO A 189 -5.57 4.86 -24.89
N LEU A 190 -5.54 5.64 -23.81
CA LEU A 190 -6.76 6.08 -23.14
C LEU A 190 -7.54 6.96 -24.13
N LYS A 191 -8.72 6.50 -24.56
CA LYS A 191 -9.66 7.36 -25.29
C LYS A 191 -10.25 8.38 -24.32
N GLY A 192 -9.54 9.49 -24.20
CA GLY A 192 -9.88 10.67 -23.41
C GLY A 192 -8.62 11.53 -23.36
N ASN A 193 -8.72 12.82 -23.63
CA ASN A 193 -7.61 13.68 -24.08
C ASN A 193 -6.53 14.02 -23.01
N ARG A 194 -6.19 13.07 -22.13
CA ARG A 194 -5.15 13.15 -21.10
C ARG A 194 -4.50 11.78 -20.96
N GLY A 195 -3.33 11.60 -21.58
CA GLY A 195 -2.48 10.44 -21.38
C GLY A 195 -1.35 10.78 -20.40
N VAL A 196 -0.83 9.81 -19.67
CA VAL A 196 0.43 9.95 -18.93
C VAL A 196 1.51 9.17 -19.66
N LEU A 197 2.58 9.86 -20.06
CA LEU A 197 3.76 9.22 -20.64
C LEU A 197 4.61 8.72 -19.47
N ARG A 198 4.73 7.39 -19.32
CA ARG A 198 5.60 6.76 -18.32
C ARG A 198 6.93 6.40 -18.97
N LEU A 199 8.01 7.05 -18.53
CA LEU A 199 9.37 6.75 -18.98
C LEU A 199 10.10 5.95 -17.89
N LYS A 200 10.59 4.76 -18.26
CA LYS A 200 11.42 3.91 -17.41
C LYS A 200 12.89 4.20 -17.71
N ILE A 201 13.65 4.63 -16.72
CA ILE A 201 15.11 4.82 -16.86
C ILE A 201 15.78 3.53 -16.39
N GLU A 202 16.44 2.81 -17.31
CA GLU A 202 17.02 1.49 -17.03
C GLU A 202 18.37 1.54 -16.28
N GLU A 203 19.04 2.69 -16.23
CA GLU A 203 20.29 2.83 -15.49
C GLU A 203 20.04 3.37 -14.08
N GLY A 204 19.85 2.43 -13.14
CA GLY A 204 19.97 2.67 -11.70
C GLY A 204 18.69 3.10 -11.00
N LYS A 205 18.04 2.13 -10.34
CA LYS A 205 16.76 2.20 -9.60
C LYS A 205 15.58 2.53 -10.51
N GLY A 206 14.65 1.58 -10.64
CA GLY A 206 13.46 1.67 -11.50
C GLY A 206 12.53 2.85 -11.16
N ILE A 207 12.94 4.04 -11.58
CA ILE A 207 12.21 5.30 -11.45
C ILE A 207 11.33 5.41 -12.70
N TYR A 208 10.03 5.55 -12.47
CA TYR A 208 9.05 5.84 -13.49
C TYR A 208 8.74 7.34 -13.46
N ILE A 209 9.07 8.05 -14.53
CA ILE A 209 8.70 9.45 -14.68
C ILE A 209 7.34 9.49 -15.37
N GLU A 210 6.32 10.01 -14.69
CA GLU A 210 5.00 10.24 -15.25
C GLU A 210 4.90 11.69 -15.73
N ILE A 211 4.76 11.88 -17.05
CA ILE A 211 4.53 13.20 -17.64
C ILE A 211 3.09 13.26 -18.14
N PRO A 212 2.23 14.13 -17.59
CA PRO A 212 0.90 14.34 -18.15
C PRO A 212 1.05 15.00 -19.52
N TYR A 213 0.57 14.34 -20.56
CA TYR A 213 0.55 14.85 -21.92
C TYR A 213 -0.89 15.09 -22.37
N THR A 214 -1.13 16.28 -22.93
CA THR A 214 -2.38 16.63 -23.61
C THR A 214 -2.06 16.69 -25.09
N GLN A 215 -2.71 15.84 -25.88
CA GLN A 215 -2.55 15.87 -27.33
C GLN A 215 -3.36 17.08 -27.84
N LEU A 216 -2.66 18.07 -28.41
CA LEU A 216 -3.25 19.21 -29.13
C LEU A 216 -3.95 18.73 -30.41
#